data_AF-V6LT81-F1
#
_entry.id   AF-V6LT81-F1
#
_cell.length_a   1.000
_cell.length_b   1.000
_cell.length_c   1.000
_cell.angle_alpha   90.00
_cell.angle_beta   90.00
_cell.angle_gamma   90.00
#
_symmetry.space_group_name_H-M   'P 1'
#
loop_
_entity.id
_entity.type
_entity.pdbx_description
1 polymer ?
#
loop_
_entity_poly.entity_id
_entity_poly.type
_entity_poly.pdbx_seq_one_letter_code
_entity_poly.pdbx_strand_id
1 'polypeptide(L)'
;MSSKQNWSKSYKKPQQEDKYIQRLPFFFRHLPESEIQNLKLPPHAPYSVSSFDDAFQNAYFLSKVLKTTKLVVDLTACSGVDSICMAMVFQNLISYEIDTPAFESLQNHFQIAKMQGYNIGKYELKNESGAAEISISRQNTLYFLDPPWGGPDYRNKQNIRLDYGEYIVDELAKKLSTDKTNSVFLKLPKNYDMSQFDLQNSIIFKERNQIFVLISDQANIAVAKQIKESVYDNSGRKKIQSLTSLIQQNIGDRKGLTEAFKDNMLAQQAQLMNQKLNKYRKFNDFGFFHSKQVSFGVITGFVIPEAQKGETDGPSGAIRLAIMLALNYNVKITIFTENILITPIQEMLKYVYGIFPFLPQFELISPSNPEINSIFKRQNVLFYVEKVGPTVSGKPLSMRGIDCSEFVSELFSSIDVLSFGIGDGGNEIGCGCVNPDINCVIKTDFVVLSDISNYGAGWLSRIINQRCFARFLMLNLDERELVQSGVKHGLIDGVTCKNEISVDGVDFDMYQQTMKQLYE
;
A
#
# COMPACT_ATOMS: atom_id res chain seq x y z
N MET A 1 29.34 2.40 -46.39
CA MET A 1 30.30 3.11 -45.53
C MET A 1 29.53 3.88 -44.48
N SER A 2 29.48 3.35 -43.26
CA SER A 2 28.70 3.86 -42.13
C SER A 2 29.39 5.07 -41.48
N SER A 3 28.70 6.21 -41.41
CA SER A 3 29.17 7.37 -40.66
C SER A 3 29.04 7.13 -39.16
N LYS A 4 30.16 6.83 -38.49
CA LYS A 4 30.28 6.92 -37.03
C LYS A 4 30.21 8.39 -36.62
N GLN A 5 29.21 8.77 -35.82
CA GLN A 5 29.07 10.12 -35.32
C GLN A 5 29.82 10.25 -33.98
N ASN A 6 30.86 11.09 -33.97
CA ASN A 6 31.70 11.37 -32.81
C ASN A 6 30.92 12.11 -31.71
N TRP A 7 30.88 11.53 -30.51
CA TRP A 7 30.37 12.14 -29.30
C TRP A 7 31.44 13.01 -28.64
N SER A 8 31.63 14.23 -29.15
CA SER A 8 32.43 15.24 -28.43
C SER A 8 32.01 16.66 -28.82
N LYS A 9 30.88 17.14 -28.32
CA LYS A 9 30.60 18.59 -28.22
C LYS A 9 29.92 18.91 -26.89
N SER A 10 30.53 19.88 -26.21
CA SER A 10 30.13 20.56 -24.98
C SER A 10 28.67 20.42 -24.55
N TYR A 11 28.45 19.68 -23.46
CA TYR A 11 27.19 19.65 -22.73
C TYR A 11 26.92 21.02 -22.09
N LYS A 12 25.98 21.77 -22.66
CA LYS A 12 25.24 22.78 -21.89
C LYS A 12 24.33 22.02 -20.92
N LYS A 13 24.50 22.22 -19.60
CA LYS A 13 23.60 21.66 -18.56
C LYS A 13 22.13 21.93 -18.94
N PRO A 14 21.31 20.90 -19.22
CA PRO A 14 19.98 21.13 -19.79
C PRO A 14 18.92 21.29 -18.69
N GLN A 15 18.00 22.26 -18.86
CA GLN A 15 16.77 22.46 -18.07
C GLN A 15 15.89 21.21 -17.85
N GLN A 16 16.17 20.11 -18.55
CA GLN A 16 15.48 18.81 -18.40
C GLN A 16 16.00 17.99 -17.22
N GLU A 17 17.28 18.12 -16.83
CA GLU A 17 17.80 17.49 -15.60
C GLU A 17 17.11 18.04 -14.36
N ASP A 18 16.95 19.36 -14.28
CA ASP A 18 16.27 20.03 -13.16
C ASP A 18 14.82 19.56 -13.00
N LYS A 19 14.08 19.42 -14.11
CA LYS A 19 12.70 18.90 -14.10
C LYS A 19 12.61 17.44 -13.70
N TYR A 20 13.62 16.62 -14.00
CA TYR A 20 13.63 15.21 -13.61
C TYR A 20 13.96 15.03 -12.13
N ILE A 21 14.98 15.74 -11.62
CA ILE A 21 15.34 15.73 -10.20
C ILE A 21 14.13 16.10 -9.34
N GLN A 22 13.34 17.10 -9.77
CA GLN A 22 12.11 17.53 -9.09
C GLN A 22 10.99 16.46 -9.10
N ARG A 23 11.09 15.42 -9.94
CA ARG A 23 10.15 14.30 -10.05
C ARG A 23 10.66 13.01 -9.38
N LEU A 24 11.89 12.95 -8.87
CA LEU A 24 12.37 11.76 -8.15
C LEU A 24 11.46 11.33 -6.99
N PRO A 25 10.90 12.27 -6.18
CA PRO A 25 9.93 11.90 -5.16
C PRO A 25 8.71 11.18 -5.73
N PHE A 26 8.31 11.41 -6.98
CA PHE A 26 7.22 10.68 -7.62
C PHE A 26 7.58 9.24 -7.98
N PHE A 27 8.80 9.01 -8.46
CA PHE A 27 9.26 7.70 -8.93
C PHE A 27 9.63 6.77 -7.77
N PHE A 28 10.12 7.32 -6.66
CA PHE A 28 10.65 6.58 -5.52
C PHE A 28 9.89 6.87 -4.21
N ARG A 29 8.57 7.10 -4.27
CA ARG A 29 7.72 7.49 -3.12
C ARG A 29 7.75 6.55 -1.92
N HIS A 30 8.12 5.29 -2.15
CA HIS A 30 8.25 4.29 -1.10
C HIS A 30 9.44 4.56 -0.17
N LEU A 31 10.41 5.37 -0.62
CA LEU A 31 11.59 5.76 0.15
C LEU A 31 11.39 7.11 0.83
N PRO A 32 11.90 7.30 2.07
CA PRO A 32 12.02 8.60 2.70
C PRO A 32 12.78 9.61 1.82
N GLU A 33 12.49 10.90 1.96
CA GLU A 33 13.15 11.96 1.18
C GLU A 33 14.67 11.97 1.37
N SER A 34 15.14 11.70 2.60
CA SER A 34 16.57 11.58 2.89
C SER A 34 17.26 10.51 2.06
N GLU A 35 16.56 9.42 1.71
CA GLU A 35 17.10 8.34 0.90
C GLU A 35 17.00 8.62 -0.59
N ILE A 36 15.97 9.36 -1.02
CA ILE A 36 15.84 9.79 -2.42
C ILE A 36 17.07 10.61 -2.86
N GLN A 37 17.65 11.40 -1.95
CA GLN A 37 18.86 12.19 -2.20
C GLN A 37 20.12 11.32 -2.36
N ASN A 38 20.09 10.08 -1.86
CA ASN A 38 21.19 9.12 -1.94
C ASN A 38 21.11 8.21 -3.18
N LEU A 39 20.05 8.34 -3.99
CA LEU A 39 19.87 7.55 -5.20
C LEU A 39 20.91 7.94 -6.26
N LYS A 40 21.62 6.94 -6.78
CA LYS A 40 22.40 7.07 -8.02
C LYS A 40 21.46 6.91 -9.22
N LEU A 41 21.63 7.76 -10.23
CA LEU A 41 20.78 7.77 -11.41
C LEU A 41 21.63 7.72 -12.68
N PRO A 42 21.28 6.88 -13.66
CA PRO A 42 21.99 6.88 -14.93
C PRO A 42 21.70 8.17 -15.71
N PRO A 43 22.59 8.59 -16.64
CA PRO A 43 22.39 9.79 -17.45
C PRO A 43 21.06 9.81 -18.25
N HIS A 44 20.53 8.64 -18.61
CA HIS A 44 19.30 8.48 -19.37
C HIS A 44 18.03 8.36 -18.50
N ALA A 45 18.16 8.37 -17.16
CA ALA A 45 17.07 8.20 -16.21
C ALA A 45 15.84 9.11 -16.42
N PRO A 46 15.97 10.38 -16.89
CA PRO A 46 14.81 11.24 -17.16
C PRO A 46 13.74 10.67 -18.09
N TYR A 47 14.10 9.66 -18.90
CA TYR A 47 13.25 9.15 -19.96
C TYR A 47 12.87 7.67 -19.81
N SER A 48 13.47 6.94 -18.86
CA SER A 48 13.39 5.47 -18.79
C SER A 48 12.96 4.91 -17.43
N VAL A 49 12.86 5.71 -16.37
CA VAL A 49 12.58 5.18 -15.03
C VAL A 49 11.08 4.95 -14.80
N SER A 50 10.73 3.72 -14.44
CA SER A 50 9.42 3.33 -13.91
C SER A 50 9.14 4.01 -12.57
N SER A 51 7.91 4.43 -12.32
CA SER A 51 7.51 4.72 -10.94
C SER A 51 7.36 3.43 -10.16
N PHE A 52 7.79 3.43 -8.90
CA PHE A 52 7.62 2.30 -7.98
C PHE A 52 6.17 1.81 -7.94
N ASP A 53 5.19 2.71 -7.85
CA ASP A 53 3.76 2.36 -7.80
C ASP A 53 3.35 1.46 -8.97
N ASP A 54 3.74 1.81 -10.21
CA ASP A 54 3.41 1.05 -11.41
C ASP A 54 4.21 -0.28 -11.45
N ALA A 55 5.51 -0.24 -11.11
CA ALA A 55 6.39 -1.41 -11.07
C ALA A 55 5.91 -2.47 -10.06
N PHE A 56 5.54 -2.04 -8.84
CA PHE A 56 5.04 -2.93 -7.80
C PHE A 56 3.68 -3.53 -8.17
N GLN A 57 2.77 -2.74 -8.77
CA GLN A 57 1.49 -3.27 -9.25
C GLN A 57 1.69 -4.38 -10.29
N ASN A 58 2.64 -4.21 -11.21
CA ASN A 58 2.97 -5.24 -12.19
C ASN A 58 3.58 -6.48 -11.55
N ALA A 59 4.56 -6.31 -10.66
CA ALA A 59 5.18 -7.42 -9.94
C ALA A 59 4.15 -8.20 -9.10
N TYR A 60 3.27 -7.48 -8.40
CA TYR A 60 2.19 -8.07 -7.61
C TYR A 60 1.18 -8.84 -8.48
N PHE A 61 0.77 -8.26 -9.61
CA PHE A 61 -0.08 -8.96 -10.58
C PHE A 61 0.57 -10.26 -11.04
N LEU A 62 1.86 -10.22 -11.39
CA LEU A 62 2.59 -11.40 -11.83
C LEU A 62 2.73 -12.45 -10.73
N SER A 63 2.95 -12.06 -9.47
CA SER A 63 3.06 -13.03 -8.37
C SER A 63 1.73 -13.74 -8.07
N LYS A 64 0.59 -13.09 -8.35
CA LYS A 64 -0.74 -13.72 -8.24
C LYS A 64 -1.03 -14.70 -9.37
N VAL A 65 -0.53 -14.41 -10.57
CA VAL A 65 -0.71 -15.25 -11.76
C VAL A 65 0.28 -16.43 -11.74
N LEU A 66 1.56 -16.17 -11.48
CA LEU A 66 2.68 -17.07 -11.73
C LEU A 66 3.18 -17.75 -10.45
N LYS A 67 2.29 -18.49 -9.77
CA LYS A 67 2.55 -19.08 -8.44
C LYS A 67 3.67 -20.12 -8.40
N THR A 68 4.00 -20.73 -9.53
CA THR A 68 5.02 -21.79 -9.64
C THR A 68 6.40 -21.26 -10.01
N THR A 69 6.53 -19.96 -10.32
CA THR A 69 7.78 -19.34 -10.72
C THR A 69 8.83 -19.46 -9.60
N LYS A 70 9.98 -20.04 -9.96
CA LYS A 70 11.11 -20.24 -9.05
C LYS A 70 12.19 -19.16 -9.20
N LEU A 71 12.28 -18.56 -10.38
CA LEU A 71 13.30 -17.60 -10.76
C LEU A 71 12.70 -16.52 -11.66
N VAL A 72 13.04 -15.26 -11.38
CA VAL A 72 12.85 -14.14 -12.29
C VAL A 72 14.18 -13.79 -12.94
N VAL A 73 14.17 -13.55 -14.24
CA VAL A 73 15.31 -13.06 -15.00
C VAL A 73 14.90 -11.72 -15.63
N ASP A 74 15.47 -10.62 -15.13
CA ASP A 74 15.33 -9.29 -15.72
C ASP A 74 16.47 -9.07 -16.71
N LEU A 75 16.14 -9.03 -18.01
CA LEU A 75 17.12 -8.88 -19.09
C LEU A 75 17.45 -7.40 -19.38
N THR A 76 16.73 -6.45 -18.80
CA THR A 76 16.83 -5.01 -19.12
C THR A 76 16.67 -4.17 -17.85
N ALA A 77 17.49 -4.43 -16.84
CA ALA A 77 17.22 -3.97 -15.48
C ALA A 77 17.28 -2.44 -15.29
N CYS A 78 18.05 -1.73 -16.12
CA CYS A 78 18.22 -0.28 -16.05
C CYS A 78 18.60 0.16 -14.62
N SER A 79 17.86 1.11 -14.03
CA SER A 79 18.06 1.56 -12.65
C SER A 79 17.48 0.60 -11.60
N GLY A 80 16.78 -0.47 -12.00
CA GLY A 80 16.39 -1.54 -11.11
C GLY A 80 15.07 -1.38 -10.35
N VAL A 81 14.23 -0.40 -10.67
CA VAL A 81 12.93 -0.23 -9.97
C VAL A 81 12.03 -1.46 -10.13
N ASP A 82 11.87 -1.94 -11.37
CA ASP A 82 11.12 -3.17 -11.65
C ASP A 82 11.80 -4.40 -11.03
N SER A 83 13.13 -4.54 -11.17
CA SER A 83 13.93 -5.58 -10.53
C SER A 83 13.68 -5.67 -9.00
N ILE A 84 13.72 -4.55 -8.29
CA ILE A 84 13.48 -4.52 -6.82
C ILE A 84 12.04 -4.96 -6.50
N CYS A 85 11.06 -4.49 -7.27
CA CYS A 85 9.67 -4.90 -7.08
C CYS A 85 9.46 -6.40 -7.35
N MET A 86 10.15 -6.98 -8.34
CA MET A 86 10.15 -8.42 -8.57
C MET A 86 10.80 -9.17 -7.41
N ALA A 87 11.95 -8.69 -6.90
CA ALA A 87 12.61 -9.28 -5.74
C ALA A 87 11.77 -9.22 -4.46
N MET A 88 10.86 -8.25 -4.34
CA MET A 88 9.94 -8.14 -3.19
C MET A 88 8.86 -9.23 -3.19
N VAL A 89 8.46 -9.75 -4.36
CA VAL A 89 7.33 -10.68 -4.47
C VAL A 89 7.70 -12.07 -4.99
N PHE A 90 8.92 -12.24 -5.53
CA PHE A 90 9.48 -13.52 -5.96
C PHE A 90 10.71 -13.90 -5.15
N GLN A 91 10.96 -15.20 -5.02
CA GLN A 91 12.02 -15.71 -4.14
C GLN A 91 13.44 -15.53 -4.67
N ASN A 92 13.63 -15.63 -5.99
CA ASN A 92 14.95 -15.56 -6.63
C ASN A 92 14.89 -14.67 -7.88
N LEU A 93 15.90 -13.81 -8.04
CA LEU A 93 16.04 -12.87 -9.16
C LEU A 93 17.47 -12.90 -9.73
N ILE A 94 17.60 -12.79 -11.04
CA ILE A 94 18.85 -12.41 -11.71
C ILE A 94 18.55 -11.20 -12.59
N SER A 95 19.31 -10.12 -12.43
CA SER A 95 19.15 -8.90 -13.22
C SER A 95 20.42 -8.59 -14.02
N TYR A 96 20.24 -8.34 -15.31
CA TYR A 96 21.30 -7.99 -16.25
C TYR A 96 21.19 -6.51 -16.64
N GLU A 97 22.29 -5.78 -16.56
CA GLU A 97 22.42 -4.41 -17.07
C GLU A 97 23.80 -4.20 -17.69
N ILE A 98 23.85 -3.82 -18.97
CA ILE A 98 25.10 -3.68 -19.72
C ILE A 98 25.75 -2.30 -19.55
N ASP A 99 24.96 -1.25 -19.34
CA ASP A 99 25.45 0.11 -19.11
C ASP A 99 25.95 0.24 -17.67
N THR A 100 27.26 0.41 -17.49
CA THR A 100 27.88 0.47 -16.15
C THR A 100 27.27 1.56 -15.25
N PRO A 101 27.00 2.81 -15.69
CA PRO A 101 26.30 3.79 -14.87
C PRO A 101 24.89 3.35 -14.41
N ALA A 102 24.11 2.72 -15.28
CA ALA A 102 22.82 2.14 -14.90
C ALA A 102 22.98 0.98 -13.92
N PHE A 103 23.96 0.10 -14.13
CA PHE A 103 24.27 -0.99 -13.21
C PHE A 103 24.67 -0.51 -11.82
N GLU A 104 25.49 0.54 -11.72
CA GLU A 104 25.82 1.16 -10.43
C GLU A 104 24.58 1.72 -9.72
N SER A 105 23.62 2.22 -10.49
CA SER A 105 22.34 2.71 -9.96
C SER A 105 21.45 1.56 -9.47
N LEU A 106 21.37 0.48 -10.24
CA LEU A 106 20.74 -0.79 -9.84
C LEU A 106 21.31 -1.30 -8.51
N GLN A 107 22.64 -1.38 -8.38
CA GLN A 107 23.28 -1.81 -7.13
C GLN A 107 22.96 -0.89 -5.95
N ASN A 108 23.02 0.42 -6.15
CA ASN A 108 22.71 1.42 -5.13
C ASN A 108 21.25 1.31 -4.65
N HIS A 109 20.29 1.15 -5.55
CA HIS A 109 18.88 1.02 -5.18
C HIS A 109 18.61 -0.26 -4.38
N PHE A 110 19.22 -1.40 -4.74
CA PHE A 110 19.14 -2.63 -3.95
C PHE A 110 19.75 -2.48 -2.54
N GLN A 111 20.85 -1.71 -2.42
CA GLN A 111 21.46 -1.42 -1.11
C GLN A 111 20.53 -0.56 -0.25
N ILE A 112 19.95 0.49 -0.82
CA ILE A 112 18.99 1.36 -0.11
C ILE A 112 17.76 0.56 0.34
N ALA A 113 17.20 -0.27 -0.54
CA ALA A 113 16.09 -1.17 -0.20
C ALA A 113 16.40 -2.06 1.03
N LYS A 114 17.60 -2.63 1.09
CA LYS A 114 18.07 -3.40 2.26
C LYS A 114 18.20 -2.54 3.52
N MET A 115 18.75 -1.33 3.40
CA MET A 115 18.91 -0.40 4.52
C MET A 115 17.56 0.04 5.09
N GLN A 116 16.54 0.16 4.24
CA GLN A 116 15.15 0.44 4.68
C GLN A 116 14.45 -0.79 5.29
N GLY A 117 15.12 -1.96 5.33
CA GLY A 117 14.57 -3.17 5.91
C GLY A 117 13.53 -3.86 5.05
N TYR A 118 13.51 -3.60 3.74
CA TYR A 118 12.57 -4.28 2.85
C TYR A 118 12.87 -5.78 2.79
N ASN A 119 11.81 -6.58 2.86
CA ASN A 119 11.93 -8.01 2.65
C ASN A 119 12.07 -8.29 1.14
N ILE A 120 13.31 -8.56 0.71
CA ILE A 120 13.64 -8.89 -0.67
C ILE A 120 14.20 -10.31 -0.75
N GLY A 121 13.77 -11.04 -1.79
CA GLY A 121 14.25 -12.37 -2.13
C GLY A 121 15.75 -12.39 -2.47
N LYS A 122 16.27 -13.59 -2.72
CA LYS A 122 17.64 -13.78 -3.17
C LYS A 122 17.81 -13.14 -4.55
N TYR A 123 18.91 -12.45 -4.78
CA TYR A 123 19.16 -11.81 -6.06
C TYR A 123 20.63 -11.85 -6.46
N GLU A 124 20.86 -11.83 -7.78
CA GLU A 124 22.15 -11.65 -8.42
C GLU A 124 22.05 -10.48 -9.42
N LEU A 125 23.03 -9.58 -9.40
CA LEU A 125 23.08 -8.42 -10.30
C LEU A 125 24.34 -8.55 -11.16
N LYS A 126 24.20 -8.47 -12.49
CA LYS A 126 25.30 -8.68 -13.43
C LYS A 126 25.48 -7.49 -14.36
N ASN A 127 26.72 -6.96 -14.42
CA ASN A 127 27.07 -5.88 -15.35
C ASN A 127 27.50 -6.42 -16.72
N GLU A 128 26.58 -7.09 -17.41
CA GLU A 128 26.82 -7.69 -18.71
C GLU A 128 25.49 -7.84 -19.47
N SER A 129 25.55 -8.23 -20.74
CA SER A 129 24.35 -8.60 -21.48
C SER A 129 23.80 -9.94 -20.98
N GLY A 130 22.48 -10.03 -20.79
CA GLY A 130 21.79 -11.30 -20.55
C GLY A 130 21.73 -12.22 -21.79
N ALA A 131 22.45 -11.93 -22.88
CA ALA A 131 22.42 -12.76 -24.09
C ALA A 131 22.81 -14.22 -23.84
N ALA A 132 23.77 -14.48 -22.94
CA ALA A 132 24.14 -15.84 -22.54
C ALA A 132 22.97 -16.58 -21.88
N GLU A 133 22.14 -15.87 -21.12
CA GLU A 133 20.97 -16.42 -20.41
C GLU A 133 19.91 -16.98 -21.39
N ILE A 134 19.80 -16.43 -22.60
CA ILE A 134 18.87 -16.87 -23.64
C ILE A 134 19.17 -18.32 -24.08
N SER A 135 20.43 -18.75 -23.97
CA SER A 135 20.86 -20.10 -24.37
C SER A 135 20.77 -21.13 -23.25
N ILE A 136 20.48 -20.69 -22.01
CA ILE A 136 20.39 -21.57 -20.85
C ILE A 136 18.98 -22.15 -20.78
N SER A 137 18.89 -23.48 -20.74
CA SER A 137 17.61 -24.15 -20.49
C SER A 137 17.16 -23.91 -19.05
N ARG A 138 16.04 -23.20 -18.88
CA ARG A 138 15.40 -22.93 -17.59
C ARG A 138 13.99 -23.51 -17.56
N GLN A 139 13.49 -23.79 -16.36
CA GLN A 139 12.12 -24.19 -16.10
C GLN A 139 11.52 -23.34 -14.99
N ASN A 140 10.21 -23.10 -15.04
CA ASN A 140 9.49 -22.27 -14.08
C ASN A 140 10.14 -20.89 -13.89
N THR A 141 10.60 -20.28 -14.99
CA THR A 141 11.27 -18.98 -15.00
C THR A 141 10.40 -17.92 -15.65
N LEU A 142 10.33 -16.75 -15.01
CA LEU A 142 9.76 -15.55 -15.59
C LEU A 142 10.89 -14.71 -16.20
N TYR A 143 10.86 -14.51 -17.50
CA TYR A 143 11.72 -13.54 -18.18
C TYR A 143 11.00 -12.20 -18.28
N PHE A 144 11.63 -11.14 -17.80
CA PHE A 144 11.11 -9.77 -17.85
C PHE A 144 11.93 -8.92 -18.83
N LEU A 145 11.22 -8.15 -19.66
CA LEU A 145 11.83 -7.19 -20.58
C LEU A 145 11.06 -5.86 -20.58
N ASP A 146 11.76 -4.78 -20.26
CA ASP A 146 11.40 -3.37 -20.46
C ASP A 146 12.51 -2.68 -21.27
N PRO A 147 12.64 -3.03 -22.56
CA PRO A 147 13.72 -2.52 -23.40
C PRO A 147 13.63 -1.01 -23.56
N PRO A 148 14.75 -0.30 -23.83
CA PRO A 148 14.71 1.13 -24.11
C PRO A 148 13.87 1.43 -25.36
N TRP A 149 12.91 2.35 -25.28
CA TRP A 149 11.94 2.60 -26.36
C TRP A 149 12.48 3.46 -27.52
N GLY A 150 13.79 3.65 -27.63
CA GLY A 150 14.41 4.37 -28.76
C GLY A 150 14.39 5.91 -28.64
N GLY A 151 14.47 6.43 -27.41
CA GLY A 151 14.70 7.86 -27.11
C GLY A 151 13.43 8.73 -27.00
N PRO A 152 13.55 10.04 -26.72
CA PRO A 152 12.41 10.92 -26.41
C PRO A 152 11.38 11.02 -27.56
N ASP A 153 11.84 10.84 -28.80
CA ASP A 153 11.02 10.92 -30.01
C ASP A 153 10.24 9.64 -30.32
N TYR A 154 10.33 8.60 -29.48
CA TYR A 154 9.58 7.34 -29.71
C TYR A 154 8.08 7.60 -29.92
N ARG A 155 7.53 8.60 -29.23
CA ARG A 155 6.10 8.97 -29.31
C ARG A 155 5.66 9.43 -30.69
N ASN A 156 6.59 9.89 -31.52
CA ASN A 156 6.32 10.40 -32.87
C ASN A 156 6.39 9.30 -33.94
N LYS A 157 6.89 8.11 -33.58
CA LYS A 157 7.00 6.96 -34.48
C LYS A 157 5.69 6.16 -34.47
N GLN A 158 5.49 5.32 -35.49
CA GLN A 158 4.40 4.34 -35.54
C GLN A 158 4.98 2.96 -35.79
N ASN A 159 4.30 1.92 -35.27
CA ASN A 159 4.66 0.52 -35.47
C ASN A 159 6.13 0.23 -35.13
N ILE A 160 6.55 0.64 -33.93
CA ILE A 160 7.92 0.43 -33.47
C ILE A 160 8.14 -1.06 -33.22
N ARG A 161 9.29 -1.58 -33.67
CA ARG A 161 9.89 -2.82 -33.17
C ARG A 161 11.19 -2.46 -32.44
N LEU A 162 11.51 -3.21 -31.39
CA LEU A 162 12.65 -2.97 -30.50
C LEU A 162 13.58 -4.17 -30.55
N ASP A 163 14.88 -3.89 -30.54
CA ASP A 163 15.93 -4.91 -30.61
C ASP A 163 16.47 -5.24 -29.21
N TYR A 164 16.90 -6.48 -29.04
CA TYR A 164 17.69 -6.97 -27.91
C TYR A 164 18.86 -7.79 -28.45
N GLY A 165 20.03 -7.15 -28.57
CA GLY A 165 21.20 -7.78 -29.21
C GLY A 165 20.92 -8.10 -30.68
N GLU A 166 20.98 -9.38 -31.03
CA GLU A 166 20.68 -9.89 -32.38
C GLU A 166 19.19 -10.21 -32.62
N TYR A 167 18.37 -10.19 -31.57
CA TYR A 167 16.96 -10.55 -31.65
C TYR A 167 16.07 -9.31 -31.70
N ILE A 168 14.92 -9.44 -32.34
CA ILE A 168 13.80 -8.52 -32.11
C ILE A 168 13.02 -9.01 -30.88
N VAL A 169 12.54 -8.09 -30.05
CA VAL A 169 11.92 -8.41 -28.74
C VAL A 169 10.77 -9.42 -28.82
N ASP A 170 9.90 -9.33 -29.83
CA ASP A 170 8.80 -10.28 -30.00
C ASP A 170 9.27 -11.69 -30.40
N GLU A 171 10.35 -11.78 -31.18
CA GLU A 171 10.99 -13.06 -31.56
C GLU A 171 11.73 -13.68 -30.37
N LEU A 172 12.41 -12.85 -29.58
CA LEU A 172 13.04 -13.28 -28.34
C LEU A 172 12.01 -13.82 -27.33
N ALA A 173 10.89 -13.11 -27.17
CA ALA A 173 9.82 -13.54 -26.28
C ALA A 173 9.28 -14.93 -26.67
N LYS A 174 9.05 -15.16 -27.97
CA LYS A 174 8.65 -16.49 -28.49
C LYS A 174 9.68 -17.55 -28.14
N LYS A 175 10.97 -17.27 -28.38
CA LYS A 175 12.08 -18.19 -28.08
C LYS A 175 12.12 -18.56 -26.58
N LEU A 176 12.05 -17.58 -25.69
CA LEU A 176 12.09 -17.80 -24.23
C LEU A 176 10.86 -18.57 -23.71
N SER A 177 9.71 -18.43 -24.39
CA SER A 177 8.46 -19.15 -24.06
C SER A 177 8.34 -20.56 -24.67
N THR A 178 9.38 -21.07 -25.35
CA THR A 178 9.33 -22.41 -25.97
C THR A 178 9.15 -23.52 -24.93
N ASP A 179 9.81 -23.39 -23.77
CA ASP A 179 9.49 -24.22 -22.60
C ASP A 179 8.21 -23.68 -21.96
N LYS A 180 7.16 -24.50 -21.96
CA LYS A 180 5.82 -24.10 -21.48
C LYS A 180 5.76 -23.81 -19.98
N THR A 181 6.77 -24.21 -19.21
CA THR A 181 6.86 -23.86 -17.79
C THR A 181 7.41 -22.44 -17.58
N ASN A 182 7.99 -21.83 -18.61
CA ASN A 182 8.47 -20.46 -18.54
C ASN A 182 7.38 -19.47 -18.94
N SER A 183 7.54 -18.23 -18.47
CA SER A 183 6.69 -17.11 -18.81
C SER A 183 7.53 -15.93 -19.24
N VAL A 184 6.97 -15.06 -20.08
CA VAL A 184 7.61 -13.83 -20.52
C VAL A 184 6.69 -12.67 -20.25
N PHE A 185 7.18 -11.64 -19.56
CA PHE A 185 6.46 -10.39 -19.36
C PHE A 185 7.19 -9.24 -20.04
N LEU A 186 6.50 -8.59 -20.99
CA LEU A 186 7.02 -7.47 -21.76
C LEU A 186 6.32 -6.19 -21.36
N LYS A 187 7.10 -5.12 -21.24
CA LYS A 187 6.63 -3.75 -21.12
C LYS A 187 7.09 -2.96 -22.33
N LEU A 188 6.12 -2.52 -23.13
CA LEU A 188 6.33 -1.97 -24.47
C LEU A 188 5.67 -0.60 -24.60
N PRO A 189 6.15 0.26 -25.52
CA PRO A 189 5.51 1.55 -25.77
C PRO A 189 4.15 1.36 -26.47
N LYS A 190 3.20 2.28 -26.24
CA LYS A 190 1.84 2.19 -26.82
C LYS A 190 1.74 2.07 -28.35
N ASN A 191 2.81 2.41 -29.06
CA ASN A 191 2.93 2.39 -30.52
C ASN A 191 3.84 1.26 -31.02
N TYR A 192 4.09 0.25 -30.19
CA TYR A 192 4.75 -0.99 -30.60
C TYR A 192 3.91 -1.73 -31.64
N ASP A 193 4.55 -2.34 -32.63
CA ASP A 193 3.88 -3.18 -33.62
C ASP A 193 3.45 -4.51 -33.01
N MET A 194 2.14 -4.66 -32.76
CA MET A 194 1.59 -5.85 -32.13
C MET A 194 1.27 -6.98 -33.12
N SER A 195 1.50 -6.81 -34.42
CA SER A 195 1.13 -7.79 -35.45
C SER A 195 1.79 -9.16 -35.28
N GLN A 196 2.91 -9.22 -34.56
CA GLN A 196 3.69 -10.43 -34.38
C GLN A 196 3.37 -11.22 -33.11
N PHE A 197 2.52 -10.72 -32.21
CA PHE A 197 2.16 -11.46 -31.00
C PHE A 197 1.05 -12.48 -31.27
N ASP A 198 1.32 -13.75 -30.94
CA ASP A 198 0.32 -14.81 -30.96
C ASP A 198 -0.66 -14.62 -29.79
N LEU A 199 -1.94 -14.43 -30.12
CA LEU A 199 -3.00 -14.15 -29.15
C LEU A 199 -3.45 -15.39 -28.37
N GLN A 200 -3.08 -16.61 -28.76
CA GLN A 200 -3.59 -17.81 -28.09
C GLN A 200 -2.97 -18.06 -26.71
N ASN A 201 -1.66 -17.82 -26.55
CA ASN A 201 -0.91 -18.06 -25.30
C ASN A 201 -0.41 -16.77 -24.67
N SER A 202 -1.12 -15.67 -24.89
CA SER A 202 -0.79 -14.39 -24.30
C SER A 202 -2.02 -13.62 -23.83
N ILE A 203 -1.79 -12.69 -22.90
CA ILE A 203 -2.73 -11.63 -22.57
C ILE A 203 -2.02 -10.30 -22.81
N ILE A 204 -2.73 -9.41 -23.52
CA ILE A 204 -2.27 -8.06 -23.82
C ILE A 204 -3.21 -7.09 -23.12
N PHE A 205 -2.65 -6.18 -22.34
CA PHE A 205 -3.41 -5.10 -21.73
C PHE A 205 -2.67 -3.78 -21.86
N LYS A 206 -3.43 -2.69 -21.90
CA LYS A 206 -2.90 -1.33 -22.08
C LYS A 206 -3.19 -0.52 -20.85
N GLU A 207 -2.17 0.16 -20.33
CA GLU A 207 -2.34 1.12 -19.24
C GLU A 207 -1.56 2.40 -19.57
N ARG A 208 -2.26 3.54 -19.53
CA ARG A 208 -1.70 4.86 -19.89
C ARG A 208 -1.03 4.85 -21.28
N ASN A 209 0.31 4.95 -21.33
CA ASN A 209 1.10 4.99 -22.56
C ASN A 209 1.92 3.71 -22.79
N GLN A 210 1.56 2.61 -22.12
CA GLN A 210 2.27 1.33 -22.14
C GLN A 210 1.37 0.20 -22.64
N ILE A 211 2.00 -0.77 -23.28
CA ILE A 211 1.43 -2.08 -23.59
C ILE A 211 2.17 -3.10 -22.73
N PHE A 212 1.41 -3.95 -22.06
CA PHE A 212 1.94 -5.09 -21.35
C PHE A 212 1.54 -6.37 -22.07
N VAL A 213 2.49 -7.29 -22.20
CA VAL A 213 2.27 -8.60 -22.78
C VAL A 213 2.75 -9.64 -21.79
N LEU A 214 1.86 -10.51 -21.34
CA LEU A 214 2.24 -11.72 -20.62
C LEU A 214 2.04 -12.91 -21.55
N ILE A 215 3.11 -13.67 -21.78
CA ILE A 215 3.11 -14.96 -22.48
C ILE A 215 3.33 -16.04 -21.43
N SER A 216 2.44 -17.02 -21.36
CA SER A 216 2.50 -18.12 -20.37
C SER A 216 1.63 -19.29 -20.82
N ASP A 217 1.59 -20.36 -20.03
CA ASP A 217 0.65 -21.46 -20.23
C ASP A 217 -0.82 -21.00 -20.12
N GLN A 218 -1.73 -21.83 -20.64
CA GLN A 218 -3.16 -21.49 -20.70
C GLN A 218 -3.80 -21.30 -19.32
N ALA A 219 -3.32 -21.99 -18.29
CA ALA A 219 -3.86 -21.88 -16.94
C ALA A 219 -3.51 -20.52 -16.34
N ASN A 220 -2.25 -20.09 -16.45
CA ASN A 220 -1.80 -18.77 -16.02
C ASN A 220 -2.50 -17.66 -16.81
N ILE A 221 -2.65 -17.81 -18.13
CA ILE A 221 -3.39 -16.84 -18.95
C ILE A 221 -4.86 -16.74 -18.54
N ALA A 222 -5.52 -17.85 -18.18
CA ALA A 222 -6.88 -17.83 -17.67
C ALA A 222 -6.99 -17.05 -16.34
N VAL A 223 -6.06 -17.29 -15.40
CA VAL A 223 -5.99 -16.54 -14.13
C VAL A 223 -5.73 -15.05 -14.39
N ALA A 224 -4.81 -14.72 -15.30
CA ALA A 224 -4.50 -13.34 -15.66
C ALA A 224 -5.71 -12.60 -16.24
N LYS A 225 -6.48 -13.26 -17.11
CA LYS A 225 -7.73 -12.72 -17.66
C LYS A 225 -8.76 -12.47 -16.57
N GLN A 226 -8.98 -13.43 -15.68
CA GLN A 226 -9.92 -13.28 -14.55
C GLN A 226 -9.56 -12.08 -13.66
N ILE A 227 -8.27 -11.93 -13.31
CA ILE A 227 -7.81 -10.80 -12.51
C ILE A 227 -8.06 -9.48 -13.25
N LYS A 228 -7.66 -9.37 -14.52
CA LYS A 228 -7.84 -8.13 -15.29
C LYS A 228 -9.32 -7.82 -15.54
N GLU A 229 -10.16 -8.81 -15.81
CA GLU A 229 -11.61 -8.64 -15.98
C GLU A 229 -12.26 -8.14 -14.68
N SER A 230 -11.89 -8.66 -13.51
CA SER A 230 -12.41 -8.19 -12.22
C SER A 230 -12.07 -6.73 -11.91
N VAL A 231 -11.03 -6.17 -12.54
CA VAL A 231 -10.66 -4.75 -12.44
C VAL A 231 -11.49 -3.89 -13.40
N TYR A 232 -11.91 -4.44 -14.55
CA TYR A 232 -12.66 -3.73 -15.59
C TYR A 232 -14.18 -3.90 -15.50
N ASP A 233 -14.70 -4.89 -14.75
CA ASP A 233 -16.13 -5.05 -14.49
C ASP A 233 -16.66 -3.94 -13.56
N ASN A 234 -16.72 -2.74 -14.12
CA ASN A 234 -17.41 -1.56 -13.60
C ASN A 234 -18.87 -1.52 -14.08
N SER A 235 -19.38 -2.58 -14.72
CA SER A 235 -20.74 -2.62 -15.28
C SER A 235 -21.82 -2.68 -14.20
N GLY A 236 -21.43 -3.07 -12.98
CA GLY A 236 -22.24 -3.08 -11.78
C GLY A 236 -22.06 -1.86 -10.86
N ARG A 237 -21.71 -0.66 -11.37
CA ARG A 237 -21.84 0.59 -10.57
C ARG A 237 -23.31 0.83 -10.23
N LYS A 238 -23.84 0.07 -9.27
CA LYS A 238 -24.95 0.51 -8.43
C LYS A 238 -24.59 1.91 -7.95
N LYS A 239 -25.56 2.82 -8.01
CA LYS A 239 -25.47 4.19 -7.51
C LYS A 239 -24.62 4.17 -6.22
N ILE A 240 -23.40 4.70 -6.28
CA ILE A 240 -22.48 4.71 -5.13
C ILE A 240 -23.22 5.46 -4.02
N GLN A 241 -23.69 4.71 -3.02
CA GLN A 241 -23.99 5.25 -1.71
C GLN A 241 -22.76 6.06 -1.29
N SER A 242 -22.94 7.28 -0.76
CA SER A 242 -21.79 8.07 -0.30
C SER A 242 -20.95 7.19 0.64
N LEU A 243 -19.61 7.31 0.59
CA LEU A 243 -18.74 6.55 1.51
C LEU A 243 -19.21 6.68 2.98
N THR A 244 -19.77 7.85 3.31
CA THR A 244 -20.39 8.16 4.60
C THR A 244 -21.62 7.28 4.88
N SER A 245 -22.56 7.18 3.94
CA SER A 245 -23.73 6.30 4.09
C SER A 245 -23.37 4.82 4.20
N LEU A 246 -22.22 4.41 3.67
CA LEU A 246 -21.77 3.03 3.77
C LEU A 246 -21.40 2.63 5.21
N ILE A 247 -20.91 3.59 5.99
CA ILE A 247 -20.44 3.35 7.37
C ILE A 247 -21.46 3.72 8.45
N GLN A 248 -22.64 4.21 8.07
CA GLN A 248 -23.68 4.76 8.95
C GLN A 248 -25.08 4.22 8.60
N GLN A 249 -25.17 2.98 8.13
CA GLN A 249 -26.45 2.37 7.73
C GLN A 249 -27.39 2.17 8.92
N ASN A 250 -26.85 1.83 10.09
CA ASN A 250 -27.63 1.47 11.29
C ASN A 250 -27.44 2.44 12.46
N ILE A 251 -26.61 3.47 12.32
CA ILE A 251 -26.33 4.44 13.38
C ILE A 251 -27.61 5.15 13.89
N GLY A 252 -28.59 5.34 13.00
CA GLY A 252 -29.91 5.91 13.29
C GLY A 252 -30.72 5.14 14.32
N ASP A 253 -30.42 3.86 14.52
CA ASP A 253 -31.16 2.96 15.42
C ASP A 253 -30.52 2.87 16.81
N ARG A 254 -29.31 3.43 17.01
CA ARG A 254 -28.59 3.41 18.30
C ARG A 254 -29.01 4.60 19.17
N LYS A 255 -29.61 4.31 20.34
CA LYS A 255 -30.02 5.33 21.33
C LYS A 255 -28.81 6.13 21.82
N GLY A 256 -28.89 7.46 21.78
CA GLY A 256 -27.86 8.37 22.28
C GLY A 256 -26.80 8.77 21.25
N LEU A 257 -26.74 8.09 20.10
CA LEU A 257 -25.82 8.38 18.99
C LEU A 257 -26.47 9.20 17.85
N THR A 258 -27.68 9.76 18.05
CA THR A 258 -28.52 10.25 16.94
C THR A 258 -28.99 11.71 17.00
N GLU A 259 -28.55 12.42 15.95
CA GLU A 259 -29.10 13.57 15.18
C GLU A 259 -27.95 14.50 14.77
N ALA A 260 -26.97 14.70 15.65
CA ALA A 260 -25.86 15.64 15.49
C ALA A 260 -24.73 15.19 14.53
N PHE A 261 -24.73 13.96 13.99
CA PHE A 261 -23.63 13.46 13.13
C PHE A 261 -24.12 12.74 11.86
N LYS A 262 -25.25 13.17 11.29
CA LYS A 262 -25.72 12.75 9.95
C LYS A 262 -24.76 13.26 8.85
N ASP A 263 -24.79 12.61 7.68
CA ASP A 263 -23.91 12.78 6.49
C ASP A 263 -23.23 14.16 6.27
N ASN A 264 -23.97 15.26 6.40
CA ASN A 264 -23.49 16.61 6.16
C ASN A 264 -22.34 17.04 7.09
N MET A 265 -22.31 16.56 8.34
CA MET A 265 -21.25 16.91 9.29
C MET A 265 -19.97 16.11 9.06
N LEU A 266 -20.04 14.85 8.63
CA LEU A 266 -18.84 14.08 8.28
C LEU A 266 -18.14 14.63 7.03
N ALA A 267 -18.89 15.11 6.04
CA ALA A 267 -18.31 15.78 4.87
C ALA A 267 -17.58 17.09 5.25
N GLN A 268 -18.17 17.89 6.13
CA GLN A 268 -17.54 19.12 6.65
C GLN A 268 -16.31 18.80 7.50
N GLN A 269 -16.40 17.80 8.38
CA GLN A 269 -15.26 17.31 9.16
C GLN A 269 -14.14 16.81 8.25
N ALA A 270 -14.45 16.06 7.19
CA ALA A 270 -13.46 15.60 6.22
C ALA A 270 -12.73 16.77 5.53
N GLN A 271 -13.45 17.83 5.16
CA GLN A 271 -12.85 19.01 4.56
C GLN A 271 -11.92 19.73 5.55
N LEU A 272 -12.38 19.98 6.77
CA LEU A 272 -11.60 20.66 7.81
C LEU A 272 -10.42 19.80 8.28
N MET A 273 -10.58 18.48 8.37
CA MET A 273 -9.51 17.52 8.62
C MET A 273 -8.43 17.67 7.55
N ASN A 274 -8.80 17.60 6.27
CA ASN A 274 -7.83 17.71 5.18
C ASN A 274 -7.09 19.05 5.26
N GLN A 275 -7.77 20.15 5.60
CA GLN A 275 -7.12 21.43 5.85
C GLN A 275 -6.11 21.37 7.01
N LYS A 276 -6.50 20.84 8.18
CA LYS A 276 -5.61 20.72 9.34
C LYS A 276 -4.42 19.79 9.05
N LEU A 277 -4.63 18.70 8.35
CA LEU A 277 -3.60 17.72 8.00
C LEU A 277 -2.69 18.20 6.85
N ASN A 278 -3.18 19.08 5.97
CA ASN A 278 -2.39 19.68 4.89
C ASN A 278 -1.25 20.57 5.40
N LYS A 279 -1.31 21.10 6.64
CA LYS A 279 -0.20 21.90 7.21
C LYS A 279 1.09 21.11 7.39
N TYR A 280 0.98 19.77 7.48
CA TYR A 280 2.09 18.83 7.55
C TYR A 280 2.59 18.40 6.16
N ARG A 281 1.97 18.91 5.09
CA ARG A 281 2.41 18.74 3.71
C ARG A 281 3.14 20.00 3.24
N LYS A 282 4.29 19.85 2.60
CA LYS A 282 5.02 20.90 1.90
C LYS A 282 5.05 20.56 0.42
N PHE A 283 4.21 21.22 -0.37
CA PHE A 283 4.15 21.03 -1.80
C PHE A 283 5.33 21.72 -2.50
N ASN A 284 5.92 21.05 -3.49
CA ASN A 284 6.82 21.66 -4.47
C ASN A 284 6.02 22.22 -5.65
N ASP A 285 6.70 22.93 -6.55
CA ASP A 285 6.10 23.64 -7.69
C ASP A 285 5.37 22.73 -8.70
N PHE A 286 5.51 21.41 -8.57
CA PHE A 286 4.86 20.39 -9.41
C PHE A 286 3.69 19.69 -8.70
N GLY A 287 3.33 20.14 -7.50
CA GLY A 287 2.24 19.55 -6.70
C GLY A 287 2.63 18.27 -5.97
N PHE A 288 3.91 17.89 -5.93
CA PHE A 288 4.39 16.82 -5.05
C PHE A 288 4.61 17.36 -3.65
N PHE A 289 4.11 16.69 -2.62
CA PHE A 289 4.34 17.13 -1.26
C PHE A 289 5.36 16.26 -0.53
N HIS A 290 6.07 16.90 0.38
CA HIS A 290 6.93 16.30 1.38
C HIS A 290 6.26 16.46 2.74
N SER A 291 6.40 15.48 3.61
CA SER A 291 6.02 15.66 5.00
C SER A 291 6.97 16.65 5.66
N LYS A 292 6.42 17.65 6.39
CA LYS A 292 7.20 18.21 7.51
C LYS A 292 7.42 17.10 8.53
N GLN A 293 8.46 17.19 9.35
CA GLN A 293 8.69 16.24 10.44
C GLN A 293 7.38 16.12 11.26
N VAL A 294 6.70 14.99 11.11
CA VAL A 294 5.39 14.71 11.69
C VAL A 294 5.41 13.28 12.21
N SER A 295 4.89 13.12 13.41
CA SER A 295 4.71 11.84 14.09
C SER A 295 3.22 11.58 14.29
N PHE A 296 2.77 10.38 13.89
CA PHE A 296 1.39 9.94 14.02
C PHE A 296 1.30 8.79 15.02
N GLY A 297 0.42 8.95 16.00
CA GLY A 297 -0.01 7.88 16.89
C GLY A 297 -1.37 7.33 16.45
N VAL A 298 -1.46 6.02 16.25
CA VAL A 298 -2.75 5.32 16.07
C VAL A 298 -2.98 4.44 17.29
N ILE A 299 -3.94 4.80 18.12
CA ILE A 299 -4.32 4.09 19.33
C ILE A 299 -5.51 3.18 18.99
N THR A 300 -5.42 1.90 19.33
CA THR A 300 -6.52 0.97 19.14
C THR A 300 -6.51 -0.14 20.17
N GLY A 301 -7.68 -0.75 20.38
CA GLY A 301 -7.84 -1.91 21.23
C GLY A 301 -8.87 -1.65 22.32
N PHE A 302 -9.83 -2.55 22.35
CA PHE A 302 -10.81 -2.68 23.42
C PHE A 302 -10.68 -4.10 23.98
N VAL A 303 -10.55 -4.22 25.31
CA VAL A 303 -10.52 -5.51 25.99
C VAL A 303 -11.90 -5.78 26.54
N ILE A 304 -12.53 -6.88 26.10
CA ILE A 304 -13.79 -7.35 26.67
C ILE A 304 -13.52 -7.87 28.08
N PRO A 305 -14.00 -7.19 29.15
CA PRO A 305 -13.64 -7.52 30.53
C PRO A 305 -13.96 -8.96 30.92
N GLU A 306 -15.10 -9.49 30.48
CA GLU A 306 -15.58 -10.83 30.84
C GLU A 306 -14.69 -11.93 30.26
N ALA A 307 -14.09 -11.68 29.09
CA ALA A 307 -13.21 -12.63 28.41
C ALA A 307 -11.72 -12.36 28.68
N GLN A 308 -11.37 -11.15 29.14
CA GLN A 308 -9.98 -10.66 29.27
C GLN A 308 -9.19 -10.84 27.97
N LYS A 309 -9.84 -10.55 26.83
CA LYS A 309 -9.29 -10.62 25.48
C LYS A 309 -9.58 -9.33 24.73
N GLY A 310 -8.67 -8.96 23.84
CA GLY A 310 -8.93 -7.88 22.88
C GLY A 310 -10.00 -8.30 21.88
N GLU A 311 -10.82 -7.36 21.45
CA GLU A 311 -11.81 -7.61 20.41
C GLU A 311 -11.27 -7.41 18.99
N THR A 312 -12.07 -7.83 18.01
CA THR A 312 -11.76 -7.74 16.58
C THR A 312 -12.12 -6.40 15.95
N ASP A 313 -13.02 -5.61 16.55
CA ASP A 313 -13.24 -4.23 16.12
C ASP A 313 -12.14 -3.29 16.63
N GLY A 314 -11.67 -2.40 15.77
CA GLY A 314 -10.53 -1.52 16.00
C GLY A 314 -9.24 -1.92 15.24
N PRO A 315 -8.62 -3.07 15.53
CA PRO A 315 -7.31 -3.41 15.00
C PRO A 315 -7.19 -3.37 13.47
N SER A 316 -8.17 -3.90 12.73
CA SER A 316 -8.07 -3.98 11.27
C SER A 316 -8.20 -2.59 10.62
N GLY A 317 -9.06 -1.73 11.17
CA GLY A 317 -9.24 -0.35 10.76
C GLY A 317 -8.04 0.52 11.10
N ALA A 318 -7.48 0.35 12.30
CA ALA A 318 -6.26 1.02 12.75
C ALA A 318 -5.05 0.69 11.86
N ILE A 319 -4.88 -0.59 11.50
CA ILE A 319 -3.81 -1.01 10.58
C ILE A 319 -3.98 -0.35 9.21
N ARG A 320 -5.19 -0.32 8.65
CA ARG A 320 -5.43 0.36 7.36
C ARG A 320 -5.15 1.86 7.44
N LEU A 321 -5.60 2.51 8.50
CA LEU A 321 -5.32 3.91 8.76
C LEU A 321 -3.82 4.18 8.84
N ALA A 322 -3.07 3.34 9.57
CA ALA A 322 -1.62 3.41 9.66
C ALA A 322 -0.95 3.25 8.29
N ILE A 323 -1.34 2.26 7.49
CA ILE A 323 -0.82 2.08 6.12
C ILE A 323 -1.09 3.31 5.26
N MET A 324 -2.33 3.80 5.27
CA MET A 324 -2.73 4.95 4.46
C MET A 324 -1.99 6.23 4.88
N LEU A 325 -1.78 6.45 6.18
CA LEU A 325 -0.96 7.55 6.71
C LEU A 325 0.51 7.40 6.30
N ALA A 326 1.09 6.21 6.49
CA ALA A 326 2.48 5.92 6.15
C ALA A 326 2.75 6.19 4.66
N LEU A 327 1.90 5.70 3.76
CA LEU A 327 2.03 5.94 2.32
C LEU A 327 1.79 7.40 1.94
N ASN A 328 0.90 8.07 2.65
CA ASN A 328 0.53 9.43 2.32
C ASN A 328 1.63 10.39 2.74
N TYR A 329 2.11 10.29 3.97
CA TYR A 329 3.09 11.19 4.56
C TYR A 329 4.53 10.69 4.41
N ASN A 330 4.74 9.44 4.02
CA ASN A 330 6.06 8.82 3.92
C ASN A 330 6.80 8.86 5.27
N VAL A 331 6.09 8.50 6.34
CA VAL A 331 6.59 8.47 7.72
C VAL A 331 6.30 7.13 8.37
N LYS A 332 7.13 6.78 9.35
CA LYS A 332 6.86 5.66 10.25
C LYS A 332 5.69 6.01 11.17
N ILE A 333 4.82 5.04 11.41
CA ILE A 333 3.66 5.19 12.31
C ILE A 333 3.95 4.47 13.63
N THR A 334 3.51 5.07 14.74
CA THR A 334 3.46 4.40 16.04
C THR A 334 2.03 3.94 16.29
N ILE A 335 1.83 2.63 16.48
CA ILE A 335 0.57 2.04 16.90
C ILE A 335 0.66 1.81 18.41
N PHE A 336 -0.31 2.32 19.16
CA PHE A 336 -0.43 2.10 20.59
C PHE A 336 -1.60 1.17 20.88
N THR A 337 -1.38 0.20 21.76
CA THR A 337 -2.42 -0.77 22.15
C THR A 337 -2.10 -1.36 23.51
N GLU A 338 -3.10 -1.93 24.18
CA GLU A 338 -2.93 -2.68 25.42
C GLU A 338 -1.98 -3.87 25.27
N ASN A 339 -1.32 -4.24 26.36
CA ASN A 339 -0.41 -5.39 26.39
C ASN A 339 -1.06 -6.67 25.83
N ILE A 340 -2.35 -6.89 26.11
CA ILE A 340 -3.11 -8.07 25.66
C ILE A 340 -3.24 -8.13 24.13
N LEU A 341 -3.27 -6.99 23.44
CA LEU A 341 -3.44 -6.91 21.99
C LEU A 341 -2.12 -6.88 21.21
N ILE A 342 -0.97 -6.80 21.90
CA ILE A 342 0.34 -6.73 21.23
C ILE A 342 0.57 -7.93 20.32
N THR A 343 0.44 -9.15 20.82
CA THR A 343 0.69 -10.34 20.01
C THR A 343 -0.27 -10.46 18.81
N PRO A 344 -1.60 -10.33 18.98
CA PRO A 344 -2.49 -10.33 17.83
C PRO A 344 -2.18 -9.27 16.77
N ILE A 345 -1.95 -8.02 17.17
CA ILE A 345 -1.65 -6.93 16.23
C ILE A 345 -0.29 -7.15 15.54
N GLN A 346 0.71 -7.70 16.23
CA GLN A 346 1.98 -8.09 15.60
C GLN A 346 1.79 -9.10 14.48
N GLU A 347 0.92 -10.11 14.68
CA GLU A 347 0.66 -11.14 13.67
C GLU A 347 -0.14 -10.59 12.49
N MET A 348 -1.08 -9.70 12.75
CA MET A 348 -1.77 -8.93 11.70
C MET A 348 -0.79 -8.08 10.86
N LEU A 349 0.15 -7.40 11.52
CA LEU A 349 1.20 -6.64 10.83
C LEU A 349 2.15 -7.55 10.04
N LYS A 350 2.53 -8.72 10.55
CA LYS A 350 3.34 -9.70 9.81
C LYS A 350 2.64 -10.15 8.52
N TYR A 351 1.34 -10.40 8.58
CA TYR A 351 0.54 -10.70 7.40
C TYR A 351 0.60 -9.55 6.38
N VAL A 352 0.41 -8.29 6.82
CA VAL A 352 0.52 -7.09 5.98
C VAL A 352 1.91 -7.00 5.34
N TYR A 353 3.00 -7.14 6.09
CA TYR A 353 4.36 -7.06 5.55
C TYR A 353 4.71 -8.20 4.61
N GLY A 354 4.06 -9.36 4.75
CA GLY A 354 4.17 -10.46 3.80
C GLY A 354 3.59 -10.12 2.42
N ILE A 355 2.62 -9.20 2.36
CA ILE A 355 1.98 -8.77 1.11
C ILE A 355 2.63 -7.49 0.57
N PHE A 356 2.96 -6.56 1.47
CA PHE A 356 3.52 -5.24 1.16
C PHE A 356 4.88 -5.04 1.85
N PRO A 357 5.94 -5.71 1.36
CA PRO A 357 7.24 -5.79 2.04
C PRO A 357 8.05 -4.49 2.02
N PHE A 358 7.58 -3.48 1.30
CA PHE A 358 8.17 -2.15 1.23
C PHE A 358 7.60 -1.18 2.27
N LEU A 359 6.56 -1.58 3.01
CA LEU A 359 6.01 -0.73 4.06
C LEU A 359 7.03 -0.58 5.20
N PRO A 360 7.20 0.63 5.77
CA PRO A 360 8.05 0.80 6.92
C PRO A 360 7.49 0.00 8.09
N GLN A 361 8.39 -0.61 8.88
CA GLN A 361 8.00 -1.32 10.10
C GLN A 361 7.39 -0.33 11.10
N PHE A 362 6.11 -0.49 11.43
CA PHE A 362 5.44 0.33 12.43
C PHE A 362 5.97 0.03 13.84
N GLU A 363 6.04 1.07 14.67
CA GLU A 363 6.33 0.92 16.09
C GLU A 363 5.06 0.47 16.81
N LEU A 364 5.01 -0.78 17.27
CA LEU A 364 3.92 -1.24 18.11
C LEU A 364 4.32 -1.11 19.60
N ILE A 365 3.61 -0.27 20.34
CA ILE A 365 3.97 0.13 21.70
C ILE A 365 2.79 -0.15 22.64
N SER A 366 3.09 -0.73 23.80
CA SER A 366 2.11 -0.95 24.87
C SER A 366 2.44 -0.18 26.15
N PRO A 367 1.49 -0.06 27.09
CA PRO A 367 1.70 0.59 28.38
C PRO A 367 2.86 0.04 29.21
N SER A 368 3.28 -1.22 29.00
CA SER A 368 4.46 -1.77 29.66
C SER A 368 5.80 -1.26 29.12
N ASN A 369 5.81 -0.51 28.01
CA ASN A 369 7.04 0.09 27.49
C ASN A 369 7.49 1.24 28.42
N PRO A 370 8.72 1.22 28.96
CA PRO A 370 9.18 2.23 29.92
C PRO A 370 9.24 3.65 29.32
N GLU A 371 9.36 3.76 27.99
CA GLU A 371 9.42 5.03 27.28
C GLU A 371 8.05 5.49 26.74
N ILE A 372 6.95 4.79 27.05
CA ILE A 372 5.64 5.09 26.45
C ILE A 372 5.24 6.57 26.62
N ASN A 373 5.47 7.16 27.79
CA ASN A 373 5.12 8.56 28.05
C ASN A 373 5.82 9.54 27.09
N SER A 374 7.11 9.34 26.82
CA SER A 374 7.87 10.21 25.91
C SER A 374 7.48 9.94 24.45
N ILE A 375 7.26 8.67 24.09
CA ILE A 375 6.85 8.24 22.76
C ILE A 375 5.42 8.71 22.42
N PHE A 376 4.53 8.77 23.40
CA PHE A 376 3.16 9.25 23.22
C PHE A 376 3.11 10.77 23.12
N LYS A 377 3.79 11.50 24.03
CA LYS A 377 3.81 12.97 24.02
C LYS A 377 4.55 13.58 22.83
N ARG A 378 5.44 12.84 22.15
CA ARG A 378 6.10 13.32 20.92
C ARG A 378 5.22 13.24 19.68
N GLN A 379 4.04 12.60 19.75
CA GLN A 379 3.14 12.50 18.60
C GLN A 379 2.55 13.87 18.29
N ASN A 380 2.45 14.22 17.01
CA ASN A 380 1.85 15.49 16.59
C ASN A 380 0.36 15.38 16.30
N VAL A 381 -0.12 14.16 16.03
CA VAL A 381 -1.50 13.85 15.71
C VAL A 381 -1.82 12.45 16.26
N LEU A 382 -2.98 12.31 16.90
CA LEU A 382 -3.46 11.06 17.48
C LEU A 382 -4.77 10.61 16.80
N PHE A 383 -4.87 9.32 16.49
CA PHE A 383 -6.08 8.67 15.98
C PHE A 383 -6.48 7.56 16.93
N TYR A 384 -7.71 7.60 17.43
CA TYR A 384 -8.28 6.62 18.34
C TYR A 384 -9.29 5.78 17.57
N VAL A 385 -9.04 4.48 17.45
CA VAL A 385 -9.91 3.54 16.73
C VAL A 385 -10.38 2.48 17.71
N GLU A 386 -11.67 2.47 18.01
CA GLU A 386 -12.28 1.53 18.97
C GLU A 386 -11.53 1.53 20.30
N LYS A 387 -11.45 2.74 20.88
CA LYS A 387 -10.69 2.94 22.10
C LYS A 387 -11.58 3.45 23.21
N VAL A 388 -11.92 2.61 24.17
CA VAL A 388 -12.70 3.01 25.35
C VAL A 388 -12.07 4.19 26.09
N GLY A 389 -12.91 5.12 26.53
CA GLY A 389 -12.52 6.25 27.35
C GLY A 389 -13.34 6.36 28.62
N PRO A 390 -12.90 7.19 29.59
CA PRO A 390 -13.57 7.36 30.87
C PRO A 390 -14.93 8.06 30.75
N THR A 391 -15.83 7.70 31.66
CA THR A 391 -17.09 8.40 31.98
C THR A 391 -16.85 9.65 32.83
N VAL A 392 -17.92 10.38 33.15
CA VAL A 392 -17.91 11.48 34.13
C VAL A 392 -17.36 11.03 35.49
N SER A 393 -17.55 9.77 35.87
CA SER A 393 -17.00 9.22 37.12
C SER A 393 -15.52 8.82 37.01
N GLY A 394 -14.86 9.08 35.88
CA GLY A 394 -13.45 8.75 35.62
C GLY A 394 -13.21 7.30 35.21
N LYS A 395 -14.24 6.45 35.16
CA LYS A 395 -14.11 5.02 34.86
C LYS A 395 -14.45 4.74 33.40
N PRO A 396 -13.58 4.06 32.63
CA PRO A 396 -13.97 3.52 31.33
C PRO A 396 -14.93 2.35 31.54
N LEU A 397 -16.06 2.36 30.84
CA LEU A 397 -17.08 1.32 30.94
C LEU A 397 -17.31 0.65 29.59
N SER A 398 -17.59 -0.64 29.59
CA SER A 398 -18.10 -1.35 28.41
C SER A 398 -19.54 -0.93 28.11
N MET A 399 -20.05 -1.31 26.93
CA MET A 399 -21.45 -1.13 26.58
C MET A 399 -22.42 -1.85 27.53
N ARG A 400 -21.95 -2.84 28.29
CA ARG A 400 -22.69 -3.53 29.35
C ARG A 400 -22.56 -2.85 30.73
N GLY A 401 -21.88 -1.71 30.81
CA GLY A 401 -21.64 -0.96 32.05
C GLY A 401 -20.58 -1.57 32.96
N ILE A 402 -19.70 -2.42 32.43
CA ILE A 402 -18.65 -3.09 33.20
C ILE A 402 -17.39 -2.23 33.24
N ASP A 403 -16.80 -2.09 34.42
CA ASP A 403 -15.56 -1.33 34.63
C ASP A 403 -14.38 -1.95 33.88
N CYS A 404 -13.77 -1.18 32.99
CA CYS A 404 -12.63 -1.57 32.16
C CYS A 404 -11.30 -1.01 32.68
N SER A 405 -11.27 -0.36 33.84
CA SER A 405 -10.09 0.38 34.34
C SER A 405 -8.82 -0.46 34.41
N GLU A 406 -8.94 -1.75 34.73
CA GLU A 406 -7.80 -2.68 34.81
C GLU A 406 -7.09 -2.88 33.45
N PHE A 407 -7.83 -2.72 32.35
CA PHE A 407 -7.33 -3.00 31.01
C PHE A 407 -6.92 -1.74 30.25
N VAL A 408 -7.16 -0.55 30.77
CA VAL A 408 -7.04 0.69 29.99
C VAL A 408 -5.99 1.59 30.62
N SER A 409 -4.98 1.96 29.84
CA SER A 409 -4.02 2.96 30.29
C SER A 409 -4.64 4.36 30.27
N GLU A 410 -4.64 5.03 31.43
CA GLU A 410 -5.08 6.43 31.55
C GLU A 410 -4.29 7.38 30.62
N LEU A 411 -3.03 7.03 30.28
CA LEU A 411 -2.19 7.81 29.37
C LEU A 411 -2.90 8.09 28.05
N PHE A 412 -3.63 7.12 27.51
CA PHE A 412 -4.29 7.27 26.22
C PHE A 412 -5.41 8.31 26.23
N SER A 413 -5.93 8.69 27.40
CA SER A 413 -6.93 9.76 27.52
C SER A 413 -6.32 11.18 27.58
N SER A 414 -4.99 11.31 27.64
CA SER A 414 -4.31 12.60 27.70
C SER A 414 -4.11 13.18 26.29
N ILE A 415 -5.05 14.03 25.86
CA ILE A 415 -5.06 14.60 24.51
C ILE A 415 -4.71 16.10 24.57
N ASP A 416 -3.55 16.47 24.02
CA ASP A 416 -3.07 17.85 23.91
C ASP A 416 -2.70 18.26 22.47
N VAL A 417 -2.89 17.34 21.51
CA VAL A 417 -2.60 17.53 20.10
C VAL A 417 -3.82 17.29 19.23
N LEU A 418 -3.66 17.54 17.92
CA LEU A 418 -4.72 17.27 16.95
C LEU A 418 -5.17 15.81 17.04
N SER A 419 -6.47 15.59 17.26
CA SER A 419 -6.99 14.26 17.59
C SER A 419 -8.22 13.86 16.78
N PHE A 420 -8.33 12.56 16.51
CA PHE A 420 -9.43 11.95 15.77
C PHE A 420 -9.97 10.78 16.58
N GLY A 421 -11.26 10.77 16.87
CA GLY A 421 -11.95 9.67 17.55
C GLY A 421 -12.80 8.90 16.56
N ILE A 422 -12.72 7.57 16.59
CA ILE A 422 -13.54 6.65 15.81
C ILE A 422 -14.13 5.65 16.80
N GLY A 423 -15.46 5.58 16.82
CA GLY A 423 -16.23 4.76 17.75
C GLY A 423 -17.60 4.39 17.17
N ASP A 424 -18.22 3.37 17.74
CA ASP A 424 -19.52 2.87 17.30
C ASP A 424 -20.57 2.81 18.43
N GLY A 425 -20.15 2.69 19.70
CA GLY A 425 -21.02 2.46 20.86
C GLY A 425 -21.24 3.68 21.77
N GLY A 426 -20.33 4.65 21.74
CA GLY A 426 -20.40 5.88 22.53
C GLY A 426 -19.54 5.90 23.79
N ASN A 427 -18.94 4.77 24.17
CA ASN A 427 -17.99 4.65 25.27
C ASN A 427 -16.52 4.83 24.81
N GLU A 428 -16.29 5.17 23.54
CA GLU A 428 -14.97 5.37 22.95
C GLU A 428 -14.51 6.83 23.00
N ILE A 429 -13.19 7.02 22.99
CA ILE A 429 -12.54 8.33 22.96
C ILE A 429 -12.97 9.10 21.70
N GLY A 430 -13.51 10.31 21.92
CA GLY A 430 -14.09 11.16 20.89
C GLY A 430 -15.60 11.25 20.96
N CYS A 431 -16.27 10.22 21.51
CA CYS A 431 -17.73 10.19 21.64
C CYS A 431 -18.27 11.27 22.60
N GLY A 432 -17.43 11.84 23.48
CA GLY A 432 -17.78 13.02 24.29
C GLY A 432 -18.15 14.28 23.48
N CYS A 433 -17.92 14.28 22.16
CA CYS A 433 -18.37 15.34 21.25
C CYS A 433 -19.87 15.27 20.90
N VAL A 434 -20.56 14.16 21.21
CA VAL A 434 -21.92 13.87 20.73
C VAL A 434 -23.01 14.40 21.68
N ASN A 435 -23.04 13.93 22.92
CA ASN A 435 -23.97 14.40 23.96
C ASN A 435 -23.38 14.12 25.36
N PRO A 436 -23.55 15.01 26.37
CA PRO A 436 -23.21 14.74 27.77
C PRO A 436 -23.74 13.44 28.39
N ASP A 437 -24.83 12.85 27.88
CA ASP A 437 -25.38 11.59 28.42
C ASP A 437 -24.67 10.32 27.93
N ILE A 438 -23.59 10.47 27.14
CA ILE A 438 -22.83 9.35 26.59
C ILE A 438 -21.75 8.86 27.56
N ASN A 439 -21.37 7.58 27.44
CA ASN A 439 -20.49 6.93 28.41
C ASN A 439 -19.05 7.47 28.38
N CYS A 440 -18.54 7.99 27.26
CA CYS A 440 -17.21 8.62 27.24
C CYS A 440 -17.30 10.15 27.27
N VAL A 441 -16.54 10.79 28.16
CA VAL A 441 -16.45 12.26 28.24
C VAL A 441 -15.30 12.86 27.44
N ILE A 442 -14.37 12.04 26.97
CA ILE A 442 -13.19 12.51 26.25
C ILE A 442 -13.59 12.95 24.84
N LYS A 443 -13.24 14.19 24.52
CA LYS A 443 -13.47 14.83 23.22
C LYS A 443 -12.22 14.77 22.36
N THR A 444 -12.43 14.74 21.05
CA THR A 444 -11.39 14.86 20.02
C THR A 444 -11.70 16.03 19.09
N ASP A 445 -10.73 16.51 18.32
CA ASP A 445 -10.96 17.57 17.32
C ASP A 445 -11.95 17.15 16.23
N PHE A 446 -11.93 15.86 15.89
CA PHE A 446 -12.81 15.23 14.90
C PHE A 446 -13.31 13.91 15.44
N VAL A 447 -14.55 13.57 15.13
CA VAL A 447 -15.17 12.31 15.53
C VAL A 447 -15.89 11.67 14.34
N VAL A 448 -15.60 10.40 14.11
CA VAL A 448 -16.27 9.54 13.12
C VAL A 448 -17.06 8.50 13.89
N LEU A 449 -18.37 8.66 13.88
CA LEU A 449 -19.27 7.62 14.37
C LEU A 449 -19.65 6.71 13.21
N SER A 450 -19.47 5.41 13.39
CA SER A 450 -19.77 4.38 12.40
C SER A 450 -20.54 3.22 13.01
N ASP A 451 -21.09 2.34 12.16
CA ASP A 451 -21.72 1.11 12.63
C ASP A 451 -20.72 0.11 13.21
N ILE A 452 -19.47 0.16 12.75
CA ILE A 452 -18.32 -0.64 13.21
C ILE A 452 -17.09 0.26 13.06
N SER A 453 -16.25 0.40 14.08
CA SER A 453 -15.11 1.32 14.10
C SER A 453 -14.08 1.01 13.01
N ASN A 454 -13.90 -0.26 12.64
CA ASN A 454 -13.09 -0.66 11.49
C ASN A 454 -13.56 0.02 10.19
N TYR A 455 -14.88 0.16 9.98
CA TYR A 455 -15.43 0.89 8.83
C TYR A 455 -15.12 2.39 8.93
N GLY A 456 -15.32 3.00 10.10
CA GLY A 456 -15.05 4.42 10.34
C GLY A 456 -13.57 4.77 10.07
N ALA A 457 -12.65 3.93 10.54
CA ALA A 457 -11.23 4.07 10.26
C ALA A 457 -10.91 3.83 8.78
N GLY A 458 -11.56 2.86 8.14
CA GLY A 458 -11.47 2.63 6.69
C GLY A 458 -11.88 3.85 5.88
N TRP A 459 -13.04 4.44 6.20
CA TRP A 459 -13.53 5.68 5.60
C TRP A 459 -12.54 6.83 5.80
N LEU A 460 -12.05 7.04 7.02
CA LEU A 460 -11.12 8.12 7.34
C LEU A 460 -9.82 7.97 6.55
N SER A 461 -9.28 6.74 6.50
CA SER A 461 -8.08 6.40 5.75
C SER A 461 -8.23 6.70 4.25
N ARG A 462 -9.41 6.42 3.67
CA ARG A 462 -9.75 6.69 2.27
C ARG A 462 -9.85 8.17 1.96
N ILE A 463 -10.32 8.98 2.90
CA ILE A 463 -10.35 10.45 2.77
C ILE A 463 -8.92 11.01 2.84
N ILE A 464 -8.10 10.53 3.76
CA ILE A 464 -6.71 10.96 3.97
C ILE A 464 -5.85 10.67 2.74
N ASN A 465 -6.01 9.49 2.13
CA ASN A 465 -5.21 9.06 0.99
C ASN A 465 -6.09 8.54 -0.16
N GLN A 466 -6.19 9.35 -1.22
CA GLN A 466 -7.03 9.06 -2.39
C GLN A 466 -6.24 8.51 -3.59
N ARG A 467 -4.95 8.23 -3.41
CA ARG A 467 -4.08 7.80 -4.51
C ARG A 467 -4.51 6.42 -5.02
N CYS A 468 -4.42 6.22 -6.33
CA CYS A 468 -4.73 4.93 -6.95
C CYS A 468 -3.88 3.78 -6.37
N PHE A 469 -2.58 4.00 -6.15
CA PHE A 469 -1.71 2.98 -5.57
C PHE A 469 -2.11 2.61 -4.13
N ALA A 470 -2.43 3.59 -3.30
CA ALA A 470 -2.88 3.33 -1.93
C ALA A 470 -4.19 2.53 -1.91
N ARG A 471 -5.15 2.90 -2.78
CA ARG A 471 -6.40 2.13 -2.99
C ARG A 471 -6.13 0.71 -3.50
N PHE A 472 -5.20 0.56 -4.45
CA PHE A 472 -4.78 -0.75 -4.94
C PHE A 472 -4.30 -1.66 -3.80
N LEU A 473 -3.47 -1.15 -2.89
CA LEU A 473 -3.01 -1.92 -1.74
C LEU A 473 -4.19 -2.31 -0.83
N MET A 474 -5.09 -1.38 -0.53
CA MET A 474 -6.26 -1.66 0.33
C MET A 474 -7.21 -2.69 -0.29
N LEU A 475 -7.42 -2.65 -1.61
CA LEU A 475 -8.23 -3.63 -2.35
C LEU A 475 -7.59 -5.02 -2.42
N ASN A 476 -6.27 -5.10 -2.24
CA ASN A 476 -5.50 -6.35 -2.28
C ASN A 476 -5.06 -6.84 -0.89
N LEU A 477 -5.55 -6.19 0.17
CA LEU A 477 -5.42 -6.65 1.55
C LEU A 477 -6.67 -7.46 1.90
N ASP A 478 -6.54 -8.78 1.95
CA ASP A 478 -7.66 -9.68 2.26
C ASP A 478 -8.07 -9.51 3.73
N GLU A 479 -9.32 -9.10 3.94
CA GLU A 479 -9.81 -8.78 5.27
C GLU A 479 -10.02 -10.03 6.14
N ARG A 480 -10.43 -11.15 5.53
CA ARG A 480 -10.59 -12.42 6.21
C ARG A 480 -9.26 -12.89 6.78
N GLU A 481 -8.21 -12.90 5.97
CA GLU A 481 -6.87 -13.31 6.41
C GLU A 481 -6.30 -12.35 7.45
N LEU A 482 -6.51 -11.03 7.29
CA LEU A 482 -6.09 -10.04 8.27
C LEU A 482 -6.76 -10.26 9.62
N VAL A 483 -8.09 -10.34 9.69
CA VAL A 483 -8.80 -10.57 10.96
C VAL A 483 -8.48 -11.95 11.53
N GLN A 484 -8.43 -12.98 10.67
CA GLN A 484 -8.10 -14.34 11.08
C GLN A 484 -6.70 -14.43 11.72
N SER A 485 -5.73 -13.67 11.24
CA SER A 485 -4.39 -13.63 11.84
C SER A 485 -4.41 -13.14 13.29
N GLY A 486 -5.27 -12.16 13.62
CA GLY A 486 -5.49 -11.71 15.00
C GLY A 486 -6.30 -12.69 15.84
N VAL A 487 -7.39 -13.26 15.28
CA VAL A 487 -8.24 -14.26 15.96
C VAL A 487 -7.43 -15.50 16.35
N LYS A 488 -6.56 -16.00 15.46
CA LYS A 488 -5.64 -17.13 15.76
C LYS A 488 -4.75 -16.88 16.97
N HIS A 489 -4.54 -15.62 17.35
CA HIS A 489 -3.68 -15.21 18.46
C HIS A 489 -4.47 -14.60 19.63
N GLY A 490 -5.79 -14.77 19.63
CA GLY A 490 -6.62 -14.54 20.81
C GLY A 490 -7.57 -13.34 20.73
N LEU A 491 -7.69 -12.65 19.59
CA LEU A 491 -8.81 -11.73 19.41
C LEU A 491 -10.14 -12.48 19.41
N ILE A 492 -11.18 -11.83 19.90
CA ILE A 492 -12.55 -12.35 19.94
C ILE A 492 -13.51 -11.35 19.32
N ASP A 493 -14.68 -11.82 18.91
CA ASP A 493 -15.78 -10.92 18.56
C ASP A 493 -16.32 -10.23 19.83
N GLY A 494 -16.47 -8.90 19.80
CA GLY A 494 -16.88 -8.11 20.97
C GLY A 494 -18.33 -8.38 21.42
N VAL A 495 -19.21 -8.77 20.48
CA VAL A 495 -20.63 -9.03 20.73
C VAL A 495 -20.86 -10.47 21.17
N THR A 496 -20.35 -11.45 20.41
CA THR A 496 -20.55 -12.88 20.71
C THR A 496 -19.62 -13.39 21.80
N CYS A 497 -18.52 -12.65 22.07
CA CYS A 497 -17.45 -13.00 23.00
C CYS A 497 -16.74 -14.32 22.65
N LYS A 498 -16.77 -14.73 21.38
CA LYS A 498 -16.14 -15.97 20.89
C LYS A 498 -14.89 -15.68 20.07
N ASN A 499 -13.95 -16.62 20.10
CA ASN A 499 -12.80 -16.64 19.21
C ASN A 499 -13.25 -17.17 17.82
N GLU A 500 -13.82 -16.29 17.01
CA GLU A 500 -14.32 -16.60 15.68
C GLU A 500 -14.00 -15.46 14.70
N ILE A 501 -14.01 -15.76 13.39
CA ILE A 501 -13.76 -14.76 12.34
C ILE A 501 -15.04 -13.95 12.14
N SER A 502 -15.26 -12.99 13.04
CA SER A 502 -16.41 -12.08 13.09
C SER A 502 -15.95 -10.72 13.62
N VAL A 503 -16.73 -9.67 13.36
CA VAL A 503 -16.57 -8.33 13.92
C VAL A 503 -17.96 -7.84 14.31
N ASP A 504 -18.17 -7.47 15.57
CA ASP A 504 -19.46 -7.05 16.15
C ASP A 504 -20.67 -7.92 15.82
N GLY A 505 -20.45 -9.23 15.70
CA GLY A 505 -21.48 -10.22 15.45
C GLY A 505 -22.14 -10.12 14.08
N VAL A 506 -21.57 -9.36 13.13
CA VAL A 506 -22.11 -9.27 11.76
C VAL A 506 -21.60 -10.41 10.88
N ASP A 507 -22.36 -10.73 9.83
CA ASP A 507 -21.90 -11.69 8.82
C ASP A 507 -20.58 -11.22 8.19
N PHE A 508 -19.57 -12.10 8.20
CA PHE A 508 -18.22 -11.71 7.82
C PHE A 508 -18.09 -11.39 6.32
N ASP A 509 -18.89 -12.02 5.45
CA ASP A 509 -18.85 -11.71 4.03
C ASP A 509 -19.45 -10.33 3.75
N MET A 510 -20.54 -9.96 4.45
CA MET A 510 -21.07 -8.60 4.44
C MET A 510 -20.04 -7.59 4.97
N TYR A 511 -19.34 -7.93 6.05
CA TYR A 511 -18.30 -7.10 6.64
C TYR A 511 -17.15 -6.82 5.68
N GLN A 512 -16.57 -7.87 5.12
CA GLN A 512 -15.49 -7.78 4.16
C GLN A 512 -15.92 -7.02 2.90
N GLN A 513 -17.14 -7.24 2.41
CA GLN A 513 -17.66 -6.54 1.23
C GLN A 513 -17.76 -5.03 1.49
N THR A 514 -18.19 -4.64 2.69
CA THR A 514 -18.28 -3.22 3.09
C THR A 514 -16.88 -2.59 3.16
N MET A 515 -15.93 -3.27 3.80
CA MET A 515 -14.53 -2.84 3.83
C MET A 515 -13.94 -2.66 2.42
N LYS A 516 -14.24 -3.57 1.49
CA LYS A 516 -13.79 -3.48 0.09
C LYS A 516 -14.40 -2.27 -0.63
N GLN A 517 -15.71 -2.06 -0.49
CA GLN A 517 -16.45 -0.95 -1.12
C GLN A 517 -15.95 0.44 -0.71
N LEU A 518 -15.33 0.57 0.47
CA LEU A 518 -14.68 1.82 0.88
C LEU A 518 -13.51 2.24 -0.04
N TYR A 519 -12.91 1.30 -0.77
CA TYR A 519 -11.73 1.54 -1.61
C TYR A 519 -11.96 1.38 -3.12
N GLU A 520 -13.11 0.82 -3.53
CA GLU A 520 -13.63 0.81 -4.92
C GLU A 520 -13.98 2.24 -5.42
#